data_AF-A0A7V6ZIK7-F1
#
_entry.id   AF-A0A7V6ZIK7-F1
#
_cell.length_a   1.000
_cell.length_b   1.000
_cell.length_c   1.000
_cell.angle_alpha   90.00
_cell.angle_beta   90.00
_cell.angle_gamma   90.00
#
_symmetry.space_group_name_H-M   'P 1'
#
loop_
_entity.id
_entity.type
_entity.pdbx_description
1 polymer ?
#
loop_
_entity_poly.entity_id
_entity_poly.type
_entity_poly.pdbx_seq_one_letter_code
_entity_poly.pdbx_strand_id
1 'polypeptide(L)'
;GLHKLPSDDADRNRVARPGEGEAIRDRFAPPFARLGEYAIGEVVTCAYTFTADERFFGTAIGKALVVSACSGHGYKFGAAVGRRVADAVEGGDVEGLRRWLRAET
;
A
#
# COMPACT_ATOMS: atom_id res chain seq x y z
N GLY A 1 8.65 -2.98 9.19
CA GLY A 1 8.39 -1.76 9.98
C GLY A 1 8.18 -2.16 11.42
N LEU A 2 8.50 -1.28 12.38
CA LEU A 2 8.47 -1.58 13.83
C LEU A 2 7.15 -2.18 14.32
N HIS A 3 6.02 -1.71 13.79
CA HIS A 3 4.67 -2.16 14.14
C HIS A 3 3.93 -2.85 12.97
N LYS A 4 4.67 -3.32 11.95
CA LYS A 4 4.06 -4.07 10.83
C LYS A 4 3.77 -5.49 11.28
N LEU A 5 2.49 -5.88 11.28
CA LEU A 5 2.03 -7.21 11.67
C LEU A 5 1.00 -7.72 10.66
N PRO A 6 0.93 -9.04 10.39
CA PRO A 6 -0.19 -9.62 9.66
C PRO A 6 -1.52 -9.38 10.40
N SER A 7 -2.58 -9.09 9.65
CA SER A 7 -3.95 -8.97 10.17
C SER A 7 -4.93 -9.53 9.16
N ASP A 8 -5.92 -10.27 9.65
CA ASP A 8 -7.09 -10.77 8.91
C ASP A 8 -8.25 -9.77 8.92
N ASP A 9 -8.16 -8.75 9.77
CA ASP A 9 -9.15 -7.69 9.93
C ASP A 9 -8.50 -6.33 9.69
N ALA A 10 -9.03 -5.59 8.72
CA ALA A 10 -8.53 -4.27 8.36
C ALA A 10 -8.87 -3.21 9.41
N ASP A 11 -9.87 -3.43 10.28
CA ASP A 11 -10.29 -2.48 11.32
C ASP A 11 -9.63 -2.74 12.69
N ARG A 12 -8.81 -3.80 12.76
CA ARG A 12 -8.04 -4.12 13.96
C ARG A 12 -6.88 -3.12 14.17
N ASN A 13 -6.62 -2.78 15.44
CA ASN A 13 -5.46 -1.98 15.87
C ASN A 13 -5.36 -0.60 15.20
N ARG A 14 -6.50 0.04 14.90
CA ARG A 14 -6.54 1.38 14.28
C ARG A 14 -6.16 2.53 15.20
N VAL A 15 -6.16 2.28 16.52
CA VAL A 15 -5.75 3.26 17.53
C VAL A 15 -4.29 3.00 17.90
N ALA A 16 -3.45 4.02 17.74
CA ALA A 16 -2.05 3.96 18.12
C ALA A 16 -1.90 3.77 19.64
N ARG A 17 -0.89 2.99 20.06
CA ARG A 17 -0.58 2.83 21.47
C ARG A 17 0.21 4.06 21.98
N PRO A 18 0.11 4.38 23.27
CA PRO A 18 0.94 5.43 23.86
C PRO A 18 2.43 5.19 23.57
N GLY A 19 3.14 6.21 23.09
CA GLY A 19 4.58 6.15 22.82
C GLY A 19 4.97 5.58 21.44
N GLU A 20 4.03 5.12 20.61
CA GLU A 20 4.38 4.55 19.29
C GLU A 20 5.01 5.58 18.34
N GLY A 21 4.52 6.83 18.37
CA GLY A 21 5.06 7.91 17.54
C GLY A 21 6.52 8.22 17.87
N GLU A 22 6.83 8.32 19.16
CA GLU A 22 8.18 8.53 19.68
C GLU A 22 9.08 7.34 19.34
N ALA A 23 8.59 6.11 19.55
CA ALA A 23 9.33 4.90 19.23
C ALA A 23 9.68 4.78 17.74
N ILE A 24 8.80 5.24 16.84
CA ILE A 24 9.06 5.33 15.39
C ILE A 24 10.06 6.45 15.10
N ARG A 25 9.81 7.67 15.61
CA ARG A 25 10.67 8.85 15.40
C ARG A 25 12.12 8.52 15.76
N ASP A 26 12.34 7.93 16.92
CA ASP A 26 13.68 7.68 17.45
C ASP A 26 14.50 6.70 16.59
N ARG A 27 13.87 5.96 15.65
CA ARG A 27 14.57 5.04 14.74
C ARG A 27 15.21 5.74 13.56
N PHE A 28 14.89 7.01 13.35
CA PHE A 28 15.51 7.83 12.31
C PHE A 28 16.85 8.42 12.75
N ALA A 29 17.28 8.18 14.00
CA ALA A 29 18.61 8.55 14.47
C ALA A 29 19.62 7.40 14.36
N PRO A 30 20.85 7.69 13.91
CA PRO A 30 21.23 8.73 12.93
C PRO A 30 20.65 8.41 11.54
N PRO A 31 20.42 9.38 10.62
CA PRO A 31 21.14 10.66 10.43
C PRO A 31 20.45 11.95 10.91
N PHE A 32 19.21 11.89 11.41
CA PHE A 32 18.50 13.12 11.80
C PHE A 32 18.96 13.61 13.18
N ALA A 33 19.48 14.84 13.25
CA ALA A 33 19.89 15.48 14.50
C ALA A 33 18.68 16.05 15.26
N ARG A 34 18.81 16.16 16.59
CA ARG A 34 17.83 16.82 17.48
C ARG A 34 16.40 16.24 17.40
N LEU A 35 16.24 14.94 17.10
CA LEU A 35 14.93 14.28 16.97
C LEU A 35 14.02 14.52 18.19
N GLY A 36 14.57 14.55 19.40
CA GLY A 36 13.81 14.80 20.63
C GLY A 36 13.11 16.17 20.68
N GLU A 37 13.51 17.12 19.84
CA GLU A 37 12.88 18.45 19.75
C GLU A 37 11.67 18.49 18.80
N TYR A 38 11.50 17.48 17.96
CA TYR A 38 10.34 17.39 17.07
C TYR A 38 9.14 16.86 17.83
N ALA A 39 8.02 17.57 17.72
CA ALA A 39 6.72 17.12 18.23
C ALA A 39 6.07 16.12 17.27
N ILE A 40 5.39 15.12 17.83
CA ILE A 40 4.52 14.21 17.07
C ILE A 40 3.19 14.93 16.83
N GLY A 41 2.88 15.24 15.57
CA GLY A 41 1.61 15.88 15.20
C GLY A 41 0.43 14.92 15.21
N GLU A 42 0.62 13.71 14.69
CA GLU A 42 -0.39 12.66 14.62
C GLU A 42 0.28 11.28 14.53
N VAL A 43 -0.37 10.23 15.02
CA VAL A 43 0.03 8.84 14.82
C VAL A 43 -1.14 8.08 14.22
N VAL A 44 -0.95 7.50 13.04
CA VAL A 44 -2.00 6.82 12.27
C VAL A 44 -1.55 5.40 11.91
N THR A 45 -2.45 4.44 12.10
CA THR A 45 -2.26 3.05 11.63
C THR A 45 -2.88 2.86 10.24
N CYS A 46 -2.06 2.53 9.26
CA CYS A 46 -2.50 2.20 7.91
C CYS A 46 -2.68 0.68 7.74
N ALA A 47 -3.67 0.28 6.94
CA ALA A 47 -3.87 -1.11 6.54
C ALA A 47 -3.50 -1.27 5.07
N TYR A 48 -2.84 -2.37 4.76
CA TYR A 48 -2.38 -2.70 3.42
C TYR A 48 -2.82 -4.12 3.07
N THR A 49 -3.24 -4.30 1.83
CA THR A 49 -3.49 -5.62 1.26
C THR A 49 -2.22 -6.14 0.59
N PHE A 50 -1.98 -7.44 0.75
CA PHE A 50 -0.86 -8.16 0.14
C PHE A 50 -1.40 -9.43 -0.50
N THR A 51 -1.08 -9.67 -1.76
CA THR A 51 -1.15 -11.02 -2.32
C THR A 51 0.01 -11.85 -1.77
N ALA A 52 -0.10 -13.18 -1.81
CA ALA A 52 0.97 -14.07 -1.34
C ALA A 52 2.30 -13.88 -2.08
N ASP A 53 2.25 -13.43 -3.34
CA ASP A 53 3.41 -13.14 -4.19
C ASP A 53 3.83 -11.67 -4.18
N GLU A 54 3.18 -10.83 -3.37
CA GLU A 54 3.40 -9.38 -3.25
C GLU A 54 3.30 -8.58 -4.57
N ARG A 55 2.66 -9.15 -5.60
CA ARG A 55 2.41 -8.51 -6.90
C ARG A 55 1.12 -7.70 -6.90
N PHE A 56 0.94 -6.88 -7.93
CA PHE A 56 -0.32 -6.16 -8.10
C PHE A 56 -1.40 -7.13 -8.53
N PHE A 57 -2.62 -6.89 -8.04
CA PHE A 57 -3.76 -7.75 -8.28
C PHE A 57 -4.76 -7.06 -9.20
N GLY A 58 -5.32 -7.83 -10.14
CA GLY A 58 -6.39 -7.40 -11.02
C GLY A 58 -7.35 -8.55 -11.30
N THR A 59 -8.64 -8.32 -11.18
CA THR A 59 -9.68 -9.31 -11.49
C THR A 59 -10.94 -8.67 -12.04
N ALA A 60 -11.75 -9.45 -12.75
CA ALA A 60 -13.06 -9.04 -13.23
C ALA A 60 -14.14 -9.73 -12.40
N ILE A 61 -15.12 -8.97 -11.92
CA ILE A 61 -16.27 -9.45 -11.15
C ILE A 61 -17.53 -8.93 -11.85
N GLY A 62 -18.16 -9.78 -12.67
CA GLY A 62 -19.27 -9.37 -13.52
C GLY A 62 -18.85 -8.24 -14.47
N LYS A 63 -19.44 -7.05 -14.29
CA LYS A 63 -19.12 -5.84 -15.07
C LYS A 63 -18.06 -4.94 -14.42
N ALA A 64 -17.50 -5.33 -13.27
CA ALA A 64 -16.51 -4.54 -12.56
C ALA A 64 -15.10 -5.07 -12.81
N LEU A 65 -14.17 -4.16 -13.10
CA LEU A 65 -12.73 -4.43 -13.05
C LEU A 65 -12.21 -3.92 -11.70
N VAL A 66 -11.65 -4.84 -10.89
CA VAL A 66 -11.08 -4.53 -9.59
C VAL A 66 -9.56 -4.60 -9.70
N VAL A 67 -8.89 -3.54 -9.27
CA VAL A 67 -7.42 -3.44 -9.27
C VAL A 67 -6.95 -3.01 -7.89
N SER A 68 -5.95 -3.69 -7.37
CA SER A 68 -5.30 -3.36 -6.11
C SER A 68 -3.78 -3.40 -6.29
N ALA A 69 -3.13 -2.27 -6.03
CA ALA A 69 -1.68 -2.17 -5.94
C ALA A 69 -1.22 -2.65 -4.55
N CYS A 70 -1.48 -3.94 -4.30
CA CYS A 70 -1.08 -4.66 -3.09
C CYS A 70 0.43 -4.48 -2.88
N SER A 71 0.87 -4.35 -1.62
CA SER A 71 2.26 -4.08 -1.14
C SER A 71 2.65 -2.66 -0.73
N GLY A 72 1.72 -1.70 -0.77
CA GLY A 72 1.96 -0.31 -0.33
C GLY A 72 2.57 0.60 -1.39
N HIS A 73 2.57 0.16 -2.65
CA HIS A 73 3.10 0.91 -3.77
C HIS A 73 2.03 1.67 -4.58
N GLY A 74 0.75 1.59 -4.18
CA GLY A 74 -0.36 2.22 -4.89
C GLY A 74 -0.19 3.73 -5.09
N TYR A 75 0.38 4.43 -4.11
CA TYR A 75 0.67 5.86 -4.27
C TYR A 75 1.71 6.12 -5.38
N LYS A 76 2.81 5.35 -5.39
CA LYS A 76 3.93 5.54 -6.33
C LYS A 76 3.53 5.22 -7.77
N PHE A 77 2.71 4.19 -7.98
CA PHE A 77 2.38 3.70 -9.33
C PHE A 77 0.95 3.99 -9.78
N GLY A 78 0.15 4.68 -8.96
CA GLY A 78 -1.27 4.91 -9.22
C GLY A 78 -1.54 5.52 -10.60
N ALA A 79 -0.73 6.49 -11.04
CA ALA A 79 -0.88 7.10 -12.35
C ALA A 79 -0.61 6.13 -13.51
N ALA A 80 0.44 5.32 -13.41
CA ALA A 80 0.79 4.34 -14.45
C ALA A 80 -0.22 3.20 -14.52
N VAL A 81 -0.65 2.68 -13.36
CA VAL A 81 -1.71 1.67 -13.25
C VAL A 81 -3.01 2.22 -13.82
N GLY A 82 -3.41 3.43 -13.42
CA GLY A 82 -4.66 4.05 -13.87
C GLY A 82 -4.72 4.21 -15.39
N ARG A 83 -3.61 4.60 -16.03
CA ARG A 83 -3.54 4.68 -17.50
C ARG A 83 -3.76 3.32 -18.16
N ARG A 84 -3.06 2.28 -17.69
CA ARG A 84 -3.23 0.91 -18.22
C ARG A 84 -4.62 0.34 -17.98
N VAL A 85 -5.25 0.70 -16.86
CA VAL A 85 -6.65 0.35 -16.57
C VAL A 85 -7.59 1.00 -17.57
N ALA A 86 -7.41 2.29 -17.87
CA ALA A 86 -8.20 2.99 -18.89
C ALA A 86 -8.05 2.33 -20.26
N ASP A 87 -6.81 2.10 -20.71
CA ASP A 87 -6.52 1.44 -22.00
C ASP A 87 -7.20 0.05 -22.08
N ALA A 88 -7.16 -0.73 -21.00
CA ALA A 88 -7.78 -2.06 -20.96
C ALA A 88 -9.31 -2.02 -20.95
N VAL A 89 -9.91 -1.02 -20.33
CA VAL A 89 -11.38 -0.83 -20.32
C VAL A 89 -11.87 -0.39 -21.69
N GLU A 90 -11.16 0.53 -22.34
CA GLU A 90 -11.52 1.02 -23.68
C GLU A 90 -11.25 -0.01 -24.78
N GLY A 91 -10.12 -0.71 -24.69
CA GLY A 91 -9.69 -1.71 -25.68
C GLY A 91 -10.17 -3.14 -25.42
N GLY A 92 -10.73 -3.42 -24.24
CA GLY A 92 -11.19 -4.75 -23.84
C GLY A 92 -10.09 -5.76 -23.45
N ASP A 93 -8.82 -5.35 -23.37
CA ASP A 93 -7.69 -6.24 -23.04
C ASP A 93 -7.42 -6.33 -21.52
N VAL A 94 -8.37 -6.91 -20.79
CA VAL A 94 -8.25 -7.13 -19.34
C VAL A 94 -7.16 -8.15 -19.00
N GLU A 95 -6.95 -9.16 -19.83
CA GLU A 95 -5.92 -10.18 -19.58
C GLU A 95 -4.50 -9.64 -19.78
N GLY A 96 -4.29 -8.77 -20.78
CA GLY A 96 -3.02 -8.05 -20.94
C GLY A 96 -2.72 -7.13 -19.76
N LEU A 97 -3.73 -6.41 -19.25
CA LEU A 97 -3.59 -5.64 -18.00
C LEU A 97 -3.17 -6.54 -16.84
N ARG A 98 -3.80 -7.70 -16.65
CA ARG A 98 -3.47 -8.64 -15.56
C ARG A 98 -2.03 -9.14 -15.63
N ARG A 99 -1.55 -9.53 -16.81
CA ARG A 99 -0.15 -9.93 -17.01
C ARG A 99 0.81 -8.78 -16.69
N TRP A 100 0.48 -7.57 -17.15
CA TRP A 100 1.30 -6.39 -16.90
C TRP A 100 1.37 -6.03 -15.41
N LEU A 101 0.25 -6.07 -14.69
CA LEU A 101 0.19 -5.85 -13.24
C LEU A 101 1.08 -6.84 -12.47
N ARG A 102 1.16 -8.09 -12.94
CA ARG A 102 1.99 -9.14 -12.34
C ARG A 102 3.42 -9.18 -12.87
N ALA A 103 3.81 -8.24 -13.74
CA ALA A 103 5.11 -8.20 -14.41
C ALA A 103 5.49 -9.54 -15.08
N GLU A 104 4.51 -10.18 -15.73
CA GLU A 104 4.71 -11.42 -16.48
C GLU A 104 5.23 -11.12 -17.89
N THR A 105 6.10 -12.01 -18.37
CA THR A 105 6.66 -12.00 -19.74
C THR A 105 5.72 -12.66 -20.73
#